data_AF-A0A965IG47-F1
#
_entry.id   AF-A0A965IG47-F1
#
_cell.length_a   1.000
_cell.length_b   1.000
_cell.length_c   1.000
_cell.angle_alpha   90.00
_cell.angle_beta   90.00
_cell.angle_gamma   90.00
#
_symmetry.space_group_name_H-M   'P 1'
#
loop_
_entity.id
_entity.type
_entity.pdbx_description
1 polymer ?
#
loop_
_entity_poly.entity_id
_entity_poly.type
_entity_poly.pdbx_seq_one_letter_code
_entity_poly.pdbx_strand_id
1 'polypeptide(L)'
;MLELPPETATLLKTTTDRETLFAHYAALRAGGWTLDSMATVVGISPERVRQLVLKAGTREEALAKSRAAGLVVPELPVMPERERVHRPEPLPENIERMLELQPYAQMVRANSPRHREEAEEYTKLIDLEHNTRGVSLYRLAQLLGVTHGALRFRLVRYGYKSTTSDSRVYKRIIDDNRPPIDTV
;
A
#
# COMPACT_ATOMS: atom_id res chain seq x y z
N MET A 1 8.60 1.13 14.91
CA MET A 1 9.16 0.25 15.94
C MET A 1 8.23 0.35 17.15
N LEU A 2 7.79 -0.78 17.72
CA LEU A 2 6.92 -0.75 18.90
C LEU A 2 7.79 -0.55 20.14
N GLU A 3 7.57 0.52 20.89
CA GLU A 3 8.31 0.81 22.11
C GLU A 3 7.67 0.11 23.31
N LEU A 4 8.50 -0.50 24.17
CA LEU A 4 8.02 -1.09 25.41
C LEU A 4 7.60 0.02 26.38
N PRO A 5 6.52 -0.18 27.17
CA PRO A 5 6.15 0.74 28.23
C PRO A 5 7.30 1.02 29.20
N PRO A 6 7.41 2.25 29.73
CA PRO A 6 8.53 2.68 30.58
C PRO A 6 8.67 1.88 31.88
N GLU A 7 7.55 1.36 32.40
CA GLU A 7 7.53 0.52 33.61
C GLU A 7 8.23 -0.82 33.36
N THR A 8 7.84 -1.53 32.29
CA THR A 8 8.47 -2.78 31.85
C THR A 8 9.93 -2.58 31.48
N ALA A 9 10.24 -1.44 30.86
CA ALA A 9 11.62 -1.07 30.51
C ALA A 9 12.51 -0.87 31.73
N THR A 10 11.99 -0.23 32.79
CA THR A 10 12.69 -0.06 34.06
C THR A 10 12.92 -1.40 34.73
N LEU A 11 11.91 -2.27 34.77
CA LEU A 11 12.02 -3.62 35.34
C LEU A 11 13.12 -4.45 34.67
N LEU A 12 13.22 -4.41 33.34
CA LEU A 12 14.28 -5.11 32.59
C LEU A 12 15.70 -4.62 32.92
N LYS A 13 15.84 -3.36 33.33
CA LYS A 13 17.13 -2.75 33.70
C LYS A 13 17.50 -3.00 35.16
N THR A 14 16.51 -3.03 36.07
CA THR A 14 16.74 -3.16 37.51
C THR A 14 16.81 -4.61 37.99
N THR A 15 16.22 -5.55 37.25
CA THR A 15 16.22 -6.97 37.62
C THR A 15 17.63 -7.54 37.57
N THR A 16 18.17 -7.89 38.74
CA THR A 16 19.53 -8.44 38.89
C THR A 16 19.55 -9.97 38.75
N ASP A 17 18.44 -10.65 39.07
CA ASP A 17 18.35 -12.10 38.92
C ASP A 17 18.25 -12.50 37.45
N ARG A 18 19.21 -13.32 37.00
CA ARG A 18 19.34 -13.74 35.62
C ARG A 18 18.23 -14.68 35.19
N GLU A 19 17.81 -15.60 36.05
CA GLU A 19 16.75 -16.55 35.68
C GLU A 19 15.41 -15.84 35.50
N THR A 20 15.07 -14.96 36.43
CA THR A 20 13.89 -14.11 36.35
C THR A 20 13.92 -13.20 35.12
N LEU A 21 15.08 -12.62 34.79
CA LEU A 21 15.24 -11.79 33.60
C LEU A 21 15.02 -12.58 32.29
N PHE A 22 15.55 -13.81 32.19
CA PHE A 22 15.37 -14.65 31.01
C PHE A 22 13.92 -15.08 30.85
N ALA A 23 13.27 -15.47 31.95
CA ALA A 23 11.85 -15.77 32.01
C ALA A 23 11.00 -14.60 31.53
N HIS A 24 11.37 -13.36 31.91
CA HIS A 24 10.63 -12.18 31.49
C HIS A 24 10.79 -11.87 29.99
N TYR A 25 11.99 -11.99 29.41
CA TYR A 25 12.17 -11.87 27.95
C TYR A 25 11.33 -12.90 27.18
N ALA A 26 11.27 -14.14 27.69
CA ALA A 26 10.47 -15.18 27.08
C ALA A 26 8.96 -14.90 27.22
N ALA A 27 8.52 -14.35 28.35
CA ALA A 27 7.14 -13.93 28.57
C ALA A 27 6.73 -12.76 27.65
N LEU A 28 7.60 -11.76 27.47
CA LEU A 28 7.40 -10.66 26.51
C LEU A 28 7.30 -11.18 25.07
N ARG A 29 8.19 -12.11 24.71
CA ARG A 29 8.17 -12.75 23.38
C ARG A 29 6.88 -13.55 23.16
N ALA A 30 6.40 -14.26 24.18
CA ALA A 30 5.14 -14.98 24.17
C ALA A 30 3.93 -14.04 24.02
N GLY A 31 4.00 -12.85 24.61
CA GLY A 31 3.03 -11.75 24.44
C GLY A 31 3.11 -11.03 23.09
N GLY A 32 3.98 -11.49 22.17
CA GLY A 32 4.10 -10.99 20.80
C GLY A 32 5.04 -9.79 20.64
N TRP A 33 5.74 -9.37 21.70
CA TRP A 33 6.74 -8.31 21.58
C TRP A 33 7.93 -8.75 20.71
N THR A 34 8.50 -7.77 20.01
CA THR A 34 9.64 -8.01 19.12
C THR A 34 10.94 -8.05 19.91
N LEU A 35 11.92 -8.84 19.43
CA LEU A 35 13.27 -8.87 19.99
C LEU A 35 13.93 -7.49 19.95
N ASP A 36 13.62 -6.72 18.91
CA ASP A 36 14.11 -5.37 18.69
C ASP A 36 13.58 -4.39 19.75
N SER A 37 12.28 -4.45 20.06
CA SER A 37 11.66 -3.68 21.15
C SER A 37 12.38 -3.89 22.48
N MET A 38 12.72 -5.14 22.81
CA MET A 38 13.43 -5.51 24.04
C MET A 38 14.90 -5.09 24.02
N ALA A 39 15.56 -5.30 22.88
CA ALA A 39 16.98 -4.98 22.65
C ALA A 39 17.28 -3.49 22.81
N THR A 40 16.48 -2.63 22.19
CA THR A 40 16.64 -1.18 22.22
C THR A 40 16.55 -0.62 23.64
N VAL A 41 15.66 -1.17 24.46
CA VAL A 41 15.48 -0.72 25.85
C VAL A 41 16.71 -1.02 26.70
N VAL A 42 17.27 -2.23 26.56
CA VAL A 42 18.35 -2.73 27.42
C VAL A 42 19.73 -2.40 26.85
N GLY A 43 19.81 -1.94 25.60
CA GLY A 43 21.06 -1.59 24.93
C GLY A 43 21.88 -2.81 24.51
N ILE A 44 21.22 -3.92 24.20
CA ILE A 44 21.85 -5.17 23.73
C ILE A 44 21.37 -5.51 22.33
N SER A 45 22.05 -6.44 21.63
CA SER A 45 21.61 -6.85 20.30
C SER A 45 20.32 -7.71 20.36
N PRO A 46 19.45 -7.66 19.34
CA PRO A 46 18.27 -8.54 19.25
C PRO A 46 18.64 -10.03 19.30
N GLU A 47 19.79 -10.40 18.72
CA GLU A 47 20.30 -11.77 18.78
C GLU A 47 20.70 -12.16 20.21
N ARG A 48 21.23 -11.22 21.00
CA ARG A 48 21.48 -11.48 22.41
C ARG A 48 20.18 -11.77 23.15
N VAL A 49 19.12 -10.99 22.92
CA VAL A 49 17.79 -11.25 23.50
C VAL A 49 17.29 -12.63 23.10
N ARG A 50 17.42 -13.02 21.83
CA ARG A 50 17.04 -14.36 21.34
C ARG A 50 17.72 -15.48 22.13
N GLN A 51 19.03 -15.37 22.34
CA GLN A 51 19.79 -16.36 23.12
C GLN A 51 19.30 -16.44 24.58
N LEU A 52 18.89 -15.32 25.18
CA LEU A 52 18.35 -15.31 26.55
C LEU A 52 16.98 -15.98 26.61
N VAL A 53 16.12 -15.71 25.64
CA VAL A 53 14.80 -16.37 25.52
C VAL A 53 14.94 -17.88 25.39
N LEU A 54 15.90 -18.37 24.59
CA LEU A 54 16.14 -19.80 24.41
C LEU A 54 16.63 -20.50 25.69
N LYS A 55 17.24 -19.75 26.62
CA LYS A 55 17.70 -20.27 27.92
C LYS A 55 16.62 -20.30 28.99
N ALA A 56 15.48 -19.66 28.76
CA ALA A 56 14.42 -19.47 29.75
C ALA A 56 13.55 -20.72 30.01
N GLY A 57 13.79 -21.83 29.31
CA GLY A 57 12.99 -23.04 29.41
C GLY A 57 11.72 -22.99 28.54
N THR A 58 10.67 -23.70 28.96
CA THR A 58 9.41 -23.72 28.20
C THR A 58 8.65 -22.40 28.35
N ARG A 59 7.79 -22.09 27.37
CA ARG A 59 6.98 -20.87 27.37
C ARG A 59 6.12 -20.72 28.63
N GLU A 60 5.55 -21.84 29.10
CA GLU A 60 4.65 -21.86 30.26
C GLU A 60 5.41 -21.64 31.56
N GLU A 61 6.58 -22.28 31.73
CA GLU A 61 7.46 -22.07 32.87
C GLU A 61 7.97 -20.62 32.95
N ALA A 62 8.37 -20.05 31.81
CA ALA A 62 8.82 -18.66 31.75
C ALA A 62 7.72 -17.67 32.12
N LEU A 63 6.49 -17.89 31.64
CA LEU A 63 5.32 -17.09 32.02
C LEU A 63 4.99 -17.21 33.51
N ALA A 64 5.02 -18.43 34.06
CA ALA A 64 4.77 -18.67 35.47
C ALA A 64 5.83 -18.02 36.37
N LYS A 65 7.12 -18.15 36.04
CA LYS A 65 8.23 -17.52 36.76
C LYS A 65 8.18 -15.98 36.67
N SER A 66 7.90 -15.42 35.49
CA SER A 66 7.73 -13.97 35.31
C SER A 66 6.59 -13.44 36.19
N ARG A 67 5.45 -14.14 36.25
CA ARG A 67 4.32 -13.76 37.11
C ARG A 67 4.64 -13.89 38.59
N ALA A 68 5.30 -14.98 38.99
CA ALA A 68 5.72 -15.21 40.38
C ALA A 68 6.70 -14.13 40.88
N ALA A 69 7.54 -13.60 39.98
CA ALA A 69 8.44 -12.48 40.25
C ALA A 69 7.76 -11.09 40.22
N GLY A 70 6.43 -11.02 40.01
CA GLY A 70 5.69 -9.77 39.93
C GLY A 70 5.94 -8.96 38.65
N LEU A 71 6.52 -9.56 37.61
CA LEU A 71 6.83 -8.88 36.37
C LEU A 71 5.61 -8.87 35.43
N VAL A 72 5.13 -7.67 35.13
CA VAL A 72 3.96 -7.43 34.27
C VAL A 72 4.37 -7.52 32.80
N VAL A 73 3.70 -8.37 32.02
CA VAL A 73 3.83 -8.43 30.57
C VAL A 73 2.80 -7.47 29.97
N PRO A 74 3.22 -6.36 29.34
CA PRO A 74 2.29 -5.39 28.77
C PRO A 74 1.60 -5.96 27.53
N GLU A 75 0.37 -5.53 27.31
CA GLU A 75 -0.37 -5.84 26.08
C GLU A 75 0.23 -5.08 24.89
N LEU A 76 0.23 -5.73 23.73
CA LEU A 76 0.68 -5.09 22.49
C LEU A 76 -0.28 -3.96 22.11
N PRO A 77 0.24 -2.78 21.69
CA PRO A 77 -0.57 -1.74 21.08
C PRO A 77 -1.33 -2.31 19.87
N VAL A 78 -2.66 -2.28 19.92
CA VAL A 78 -3.49 -2.65 18.79
C VAL A 78 -3.27 -1.61 17.70
N MET A 79 -2.69 -2.01 16.57
CA MET A 79 -2.65 -1.12 15.41
C MET A 79 -4.09 -0.83 14.98
N PRO A 80 -4.46 0.44 14.74
CA PRO A 80 -5.79 0.75 14.25
C PRO A 80 -6.02 -0.01 12.95
N GLU A 81 -7.16 -0.70 12.86
CA GLU A 81 -7.55 -1.41 11.65
C GLU A 81 -7.64 -0.39 10.52
N ARG A 82 -6.89 -0.62 9.43
CA ARG A 82 -6.96 0.27 8.27
C ARG A 82 -8.33 0.11 7.64
N GLU A 83 -9.09 1.20 7.56
CA GLU A 83 -10.36 1.21 6.83
C GLU A 83 -10.13 0.73 5.39
N ARG A 84 -10.94 -0.24 4.96
CA ARG A 84 -10.89 -0.73 3.58
C ARG A 84 -11.47 0.34 2.67
N VAL A 85 -10.64 0.92 1.80
CA VAL A 85 -11.10 1.87 0.79
C VAL A 85 -12.01 1.16 -0.20
N HIS A 86 -13.32 1.38 -0.11
CA HIS A 86 -14.28 0.91 -1.11
C HIS A 86 -14.11 1.73 -2.38
N ARG A 87 -13.78 1.06 -3.50
CA ARG A 87 -13.70 1.71 -4.81
C ARG A 87 -14.94 1.34 -5.63
N PRO A 88 -15.55 2.29 -6.33
CA PRO A 88 -16.68 2.00 -7.18
C PRO A 88 -16.27 1.14 -8.38
N GLU A 89 -17.20 0.32 -8.85
CA GLU A 89 -17.08 -0.40 -10.11
C GLU A 89 -17.45 0.51 -11.30
N PRO A 90 -16.83 0.31 -12.48
CA PRO A 90 -17.16 1.07 -13.67
C PRO A 90 -18.54 0.69 -14.24
N LEU A 91 -19.16 1.60 -14.99
CA LEU A 91 -20.42 1.29 -15.66
C LEU A 91 -20.22 0.24 -16.76
N PRO A 92 -21.04 -0.82 -16.81
CA PRO A 92 -20.96 -1.82 -17.87
C PRO A 92 -21.06 -1.22 -19.27
N GLU A 93 -22.01 -0.30 -19.49
CA GLU A 93 -22.22 0.38 -20.77
C GLU A 93 -20.98 1.15 -21.24
N ASN A 94 -20.28 1.82 -20.31
CA ASN A 94 -19.05 2.54 -20.64
C ASN A 94 -17.90 1.58 -20.96
N ILE A 95 -17.82 0.43 -20.29
CA ILE A 95 -16.80 -0.58 -20.60
C ILE A 95 -17.05 -1.20 -21.97
N GLU A 96 -18.29 -1.55 -22.28
CA GLU A 96 -18.69 -2.06 -23.59
C GLU A 96 -18.33 -1.06 -24.69
N ARG A 97 -18.73 0.21 -24.53
CA ARG A 97 -18.38 1.26 -25.47
C ARG A 97 -16.86 1.47 -25.59
N MET A 98 -16.13 1.41 -24.47
CA MET A 98 -14.67 1.49 -24.50
C MET A 98 -14.04 0.33 -25.28
N LEU A 99 -14.57 -0.89 -25.17
CA LEU A 99 -14.10 -2.06 -25.92
C LEU A 99 -14.37 -1.92 -27.42
N GLU A 100 -15.52 -1.37 -27.82
CA GLU A 100 -15.84 -1.07 -29.22
C GLU A 100 -14.87 -0.04 -29.82
N LEU A 101 -14.58 1.03 -29.07
CA LEU A 101 -13.73 2.12 -29.52
C LEU A 101 -12.23 1.76 -29.51
N GLN A 102 -11.83 0.82 -28.65
CA GLN A 102 -10.44 0.42 -28.44
C GLN A 102 -9.67 0.10 -29.74
N PRO A 103 -10.15 -0.74 -30.69
CA PRO A 103 -9.42 -1.03 -31.92
C PRO A 103 -9.17 0.22 -32.76
N TYR A 104 -10.16 1.10 -32.91
CA TYR A 104 -10.03 2.37 -33.64
C TYR A 104 -9.01 3.29 -32.95
N ALA A 105 -9.13 3.42 -31.63
CA ALA A 105 -8.25 4.24 -30.80
C ALA A 105 -6.78 3.77 -30.83
N GLN A 106 -6.52 2.49 -31.11
CA GLN A 106 -5.16 1.93 -31.28
C GLN A 106 -4.59 2.16 -32.69
N MET A 107 -5.45 2.31 -33.70
CA MET A 107 -5.03 2.57 -35.09
C MET A 107 -4.53 4.00 -35.31
N VAL A 108 -4.81 4.93 -34.38
CA VAL A 108 -4.36 6.32 -34.46
C VAL A 108 -2.83 6.40 -34.50
N ARG A 109 -2.28 6.83 -35.64
CA ARG A 109 -0.85 7.06 -35.83
C ARG A 109 -0.52 8.54 -35.89
N ALA A 110 0.61 8.91 -35.30
CA ALA A 110 1.30 10.20 -35.39
C ALA A 110 0.36 11.42 -35.55
N ASN A 111 0.15 11.87 -36.79
CA ASN A 111 -0.61 13.07 -37.15
C ASN A 111 -1.84 12.75 -38.03
N SER A 112 -2.25 11.49 -38.15
CA SER A 112 -3.42 11.16 -38.97
C SER A 112 -4.70 11.60 -38.24
N PRO A 113 -5.65 12.24 -38.94
CA PRO A 113 -6.98 12.53 -38.40
C PRO A 113 -7.86 11.28 -38.32
N ARG A 114 -7.45 10.18 -38.97
CA ARG A 114 -8.22 8.93 -38.99
C ARG A 114 -8.38 8.35 -37.58
N HIS A 115 -9.61 7.99 -37.24
CA HIS A 115 -10.02 7.42 -35.95
C HIS A 115 -9.80 8.32 -34.73
N ARG A 116 -9.66 9.64 -34.92
CA ARG A 116 -9.41 10.59 -33.82
C ARG A 116 -10.64 10.84 -32.96
N GLU A 117 -11.82 10.88 -33.56
CA GLU A 117 -13.09 11.05 -32.85
C GLU A 117 -13.31 9.88 -31.89
N GLU A 118 -13.15 8.65 -32.39
CA GLU A 118 -13.27 7.43 -31.61
C GLU A 118 -12.22 7.36 -30.50
N ALA A 119 -11.00 7.84 -30.77
CA ALA A 119 -9.94 7.88 -29.78
C ALA A 119 -10.14 8.96 -28.70
N GLU A 120 -10.74 10.09 -29.06
CA GLU A 120 -11.16 11.15 -28.13
C GLU A 120 -12.29 10.63 -27.23
N GLU A 121 -13.34 10.05 -27.82
CA GLU A 121 -14.47 9.45 -27.10
C GLU A 121 -13.99 8.36 -26.13
N TYR A 122 -13.13 7.45 -26.60
CA TYR A 122 -12.51 6.43 -25.75
C TYR A 122 -11.78 7.03 -24.56
N THR A 123 -11.02 8.11 -24.78
CA THR A 123 -10.24 8.75 -23.71
C THR A 123 -11.14 9.53 -22.74
N LYS A 124 -12.20 10.17 -23.24
CA LYS A 124 -13.23 10.84 -22.44
C LYS A 124 -13.95 9.87 -21.52
N LEU A 125 -14.28 8.66 -21.99
CA LEU A 125 -14.89 7.61 -21.18
C LEU A 125 -13.95 7.12 -20.07
N ILE A 126 -12.65 6.95 -20.37
CA ILE A 126 -11.65 6.62 -19.34
C ILE A 126 -11.58 7.73 -18.28
N ASP A 127 -11.60 8.98 -18.71
CA ASP A 127 -11.57 10.14 -17.81
C ASP A 127 -12.82 10.21 -16.92
N LEU A 128 -14.00 10.00 -17.50
CA LEU A 128 -15.26 9.95 -16.77
C LEU A 128 -15.23 8.89 -15.67
N GLU A 129 -14.85 7.66 -15.99
CA GLU A 129 -14.77 6.59 -14.99
C GLU A 129 -13.70 6.85 -13.93
N HIS A 130 -12.52 7.33 -14.34
CA HIS A 130 -11.40 7.52 -13.42
C HIS A 130 -11.52 8.77 -12.53
N ASN A 131 -11.66 9.93 -13.15
CA ASN A 131 -11.59 11.22 -12.46
C ASN A 131 -12.95 11.65 -11.91
N THR A 132 -14.06 11.31 -12.57
CA THR A 132 -15.41 11.69 -12.09
C THR A 132 -15.99 10.63 -11.15
N ARG A 133 -15.94 9.35 -11.55
CA ARG A 133 -16.53 8.25 -10.76
C ARG A 133 -15.57 7.63 -9.75
N GLY A 134 -14.28 7.94 -9.77
CA GLY A 134 -13.31 7.45 -8.80
C GLY A 134 -12.88 5.99 -9.00
N VAL A 135 -13.17 5.39 -10.16
CA VAL A 135 -12.71 4.05 -10.51
C VAL A 135 -11.18 4.08 -10.66
N SER A 136 -10.50 3.03 -10.19
CA SER A 136 -9.05 2.97 -10.37
C SER A 136 -8.66 2.69 -11.83
N LEU A 137 -7.62 3.35 -12.34
CA LEU A 137 -7.04 3.02 -13.65
C LEU A 137 -6.59 1.55 -13.74
N TYR A 138 -6.20 0.97 -12.61
CA TYR A 138 -5.86 -0.45 -12.54
C TYR A 138 -7.06 -1.34 -12.89
N ARG A 139 -8.23 -1.04 -12.32
CA ARG A 139 -9.47 -1.78 -12.60
C ARG A 139 -9.90 -1.64 -14.05
N LEU A 140 -9.90 -0.42 -14.59
CA LEU A 140 -10.20 -0.17 -16.01
C LEU A 140 -9.23 -0.94 -16.93
N ALA A 141 -7.94 -0.94 -16.59
CA ALA A 141 -6.91 -1.63 -17.36
C ALA A 141 -7.11 -3.16 -17.37
N GLN A 142 -7.53 -3.76 -16.25
CA GLN A 142 -7.87 -5.19 -16.20
C GLN A 142 -9.03 -5.55 -17.13
N LEU A 143 -10.09 -4.73 -17.16
CA LEU A 143 -11.27 -4.98 -17.98
C LEU A 143 -11.00 -4.78 -19.47
N LEU A 144 -10.16 -3.80 -19.82
CA LEU A 144 -9.81 -3.45 -21.19
C LEU A 144 -8.62 -4.24 -21.75
N GLY A 145 -7.99 -5.12 -20.95
CA GLY A 145 -6.83 -5.90 -21.37
C GLY A 145 -5.58 -5.07 -21.71
N VAL A 146 -5.37 -3.93 -21.03
CA VAL A 146 -4.23 -3.03 -21.26
C VAL A 146 -3.46 -2.76 -19.98
N THR A 147 -2.33 -2.06 -20.06
CA THR A 147 -1.60 -1.61 -18.86
C THR A 147 -2.17 -0.29 -18.33
N HIS A 148 -2.20 -0.12 -17.01
CA HIS A 148 -2.62 1.16 -16.40
C HIS A 148 -1.73 2.33 -16.85
N GLY A 149 -0.45 2.07 -17.15
CA GLY A 149 0.47 3.05 -17.73
C GLY A 149 0.02 3.53 -19.11
N ALA A 150 -0.48 2.64 -19.98
CA ALA A 150 -1.00 3.00 -21.29
C ALA A 150 -2.22 3.94 -21.19
N LEU A 151 -3.14 3.66 -20.26
CA LEU A 151 -4.28 4.54 -19.99
C LEU A 151 -3.81 5.92 -19.48
N ARG A 152 -2.85 5.94 -18.55
CA ARG A 152 -2.28 7.19 -18.03
C ARG A 152 -1.62 8.02 -19.13
N PHE A 153 -0.82 7.40 -19.99
CA PHE A 153 -0.18 8.09 -21.12
C PHE A 153 -1.23 8.72 -22.03
N ARG A 154 -2.29 7.98 -22.33
CA ARG A 154 -3.40 8.46 -23.16
C ARG A 154 -4.09 9.68 -22.53
N LEU A 155 -4.51 9.60 -21.27
CA LEU A 155 -5.13 10.75 -20.58
C LEU A 155 -4.27 12.01 -20.63
N VAL A 156 -2.94 11.88 -20.48
CA VAL A 156 -2.03 13.01 -20.58
C VAL A 156 -1.93 13.56 -22.02
N ARG A 157 -1.79 12.68 -23.01
CA ARG A 157 -1.69 13.09 -24.43
C ARG A 157 -2.90 13.87 -24.91
N TYR A 158 -4.08 13.45 -24.46
CA TYR A 158 -5.36 14.07 -24.78
C TYR A 158 -5.71 15.25 -23.84
N GLY A 159 -4.95 15.47 -22.77
CA GLY A 159 -5.08 16.65 -21.92
C GLY A 159 -6.00 16.48 -20.70
N TYR A 160 -6.58 15.30 -20.51
CA TYR A 160 -7.38 14.94 -19.32
C TYR A 160 -6.55 14.77 -18.04
N LYS A 161 -5.21 14.68 -18.16
CA LYS A 161 -4.31 14.60 -17.00
C LYS A 161 -3.04 15.41 -17.21
N SER A 162 -2.53 16.05 -16.16
CA SER A 162 -1.24 16.72 -16.16
C SER A 162 -0.10 15.76 -15.77
N THR A 163 1.12 16.09 -16.20
CA THR A 163 2.33 15.38 -15.80
C THR A 163 3.47 16.39 -15.69
N THR A 164 4.42 16.12 -14.79
CA THR A 164 5.68 16.86 -14.67
C THR A 164 6.81 16.21 -15.47
N SER A 165 6.55 15.09 -16.15
CA SER A 165 7.55 14.35 -16.90
C SER A 165 7.68 14.84 -18.34
N ASP A 166 8.92 15.08 -18.78
CA ASP A 166 9.25 15.49 -20.15
C ASP A 166 9.38 14.32 -21.14
N SER A 167 9.01 13.10 -20.74
CA SER A 167 9.15 11.93 -21.61
C SER A 167 8.26 12.06 -22.85
N ARG A 168 8.80 11.67 -24.01
CA ARG A 168 8.11 11.72 -25.31
C ARG A 168 6.76 10.98 -25.29
N VAL A 169 6.59 9.98 -24.43
CA VAL A 169 5.32 9.25 -24.30
C VAL A 169 4.17 10.10 -23.78
N TYR A 170 4.45 11.24 -23.16
CA TYR A 170 3.46 12.19 -22.64
C TYR A 170 3.23 13.40 -23.56
N LYS A 171 3.94 13.50 -24.70
CA LYS A 171 3.79 14.62 -25.62
C LYS A 171 2.34 14.72 -26.11
N ARG A 172 1.71 15.88 -25.87
CA ARG A 172 0.32 16.15 -26.26
C ARG A 172 0.09 16.03 -27.75
N ILE A 173 -1.13 15.68 -28.11
CA ILE A 173 -1.59 15.69 -29.50
C ILE A 173 -1.63 17.14 -29.98
N ILE A 174 -1.22 17.37 -31.23
CA ILE A 174 -1.30 18.68 -31.89
C ILE A 174 -2.77 19.04 -32.04
N ASP A 175 -3.15 20.25 -31.63
CA ASP A 175 -4.56 20.65 -31.53
C ASP A 175 -5.29 20.61 -32.89
N ASP A 176 -4.59 20.87 -34.00
CA ASP A 176 -5.12 20.73 -35.37
C ASP A 176 -5.62 19.32 -35.71
N ASN A 177 -5.14 18.29 -34.99
CA ASN A 177 -5.54 16.89 -35.19
C ASN A 177 -6.57 16.41 -34.15
N ARG A 178 -7.08 17.31 -33.31
CA ARG A 178 -8.17 17.01 -32.39
C ARG A 178 -9.50 17.25 -33.11
N PRO A 179 -10.52 16.42 -32.86
CA PRO A 179 -11.87 16.77 -33.27
C PRO A 179 -12.28 18.08 -32.57
N PRO A 180 -13.14 18.91 -33.20
CA PRO A 180 -13.67 20.10 -32.56
C PRO A 180 -14.33 19.70 -31.23
N ILE A 181 -13.95 20.40 -30.16
CA ILE A 181 -14.55 20.18 -28.85
C ILE A 181 -15.94 20.80 -28.93
N ASP A 182 -16.97 19.98 -29.03
CA ASP A 182 -18.33 20.43 -28.77
C ASP A 182 -18.41 20.90 -27.32
N THR A 183 -18.35 22.21 -27.13
CA THR A 183 -18.74 22.85 -25.88
C THR A 183 -20.22 22.59 -25.70
N VAL A 184 -20.54 21.63 -24.82
CA VAL A 184 -21.89 21.48 -24.24
C VAL A 184 -22.19 22.68 -23.36
#